data_AF-A0A3V8R7Y5-F1
#
_entry.id   AF-A0A3V8R7Y5-F1
#
_cell.length_a   1.000
_cell.length_b   1.000
_cell.length_c   1.000
_cell.angle_alpha   90.00
_cell.angle_beta   90.00
_cell.angle_gamma   90.00
#
_symmetry.space_group_name_H-M   'P 1'
#
loop_
_entity.id
_entity.type
_entity.pdbx_description
1 polymer ?
#
loop_
_entity_poly.entity_id
_entity_poly.type
_entity_poly.pdbx_seq_one_letter_code
_entity_poly.pdbx_strand_id
1 'polypeptide(L)'
;MLNDECSILLIDDDVDVLDAYTQMLEQAGYRVRGFTHPFEAKEWVKADWEGIVLSDVCMPGCSGIDLMTLFHQDDDQLPILLITGHGDVPMAVDAVKKGAWDFLQKPVDPGKLLILIEDALRQRRSVIARRQYCQQTLQVELIGRSEWMNQFRQRLQQLAETDIAVWFYGEHGTGRMTGARYLHQLGRNAKGPFVRYELTPENAGQLETFIDQAQGGTLVLSHPEYLTREQQHHLARLQSLEHRPFRLVGVGSASLVEQAAANQIAAELYYCFAMTQIACQPLSQRPDDIEPLFRHYLRKACLRLNHPVPEIAGELLKGIMRRAWPSNVRELANAAELFAVGVLPLAETVNPQLLLQEPTPLDRRVEEYERQIITEALNIHQGRINEVAEYLQIPRKKLYLRMKKYGLSKEHYKF
;
A
#
# COMPACT_ATOMS: atom_id res chain seq x y z
N MET A 1 25.70 11.25 -14.23
CA MET A 1 24.82 11.42 -15.41
C MET A 1 24.15 12.76 -15.22
N LEU A 2 24.57 13.78 -15.96
CA LEU A 2 23.88 15.08 -15.96
C LEU A 2 22.59 14.84 -16.74
N ASN A 3 21.44 14.85 -16.06
CA ASN A 3 20.14 14.76 -16.72
C ASN A 3 20.06 15.93 -17.71
N ASP A 4 19.79 15.62 -18.99
CA ASP A 4 19.51 16.59 -20.07
C ASP A 4 18.16 17.32 -19.88
N GLU A 5 17.56 17.22 -18.70
CA GLU A 5 16.24 17.78 -18.41
C GLU A 5 16.36 19.18 -17.80
N CYS A 6 15.48 20.07 -18.25
CA CYS A 6 15.39 21.44 -17.76
C CYS A 6 15.18 21.46 -16.24
N SER A 7 15.99 22.24 -15.52
CA SER A 7 16.01 22.29 -14.05
C SER A 7 15.18 23.44 -13.47
N ILE A 8 14.90 24.47 -14.27
CA ILE A 8 14.22 25.68 -13.81
C ILE A 8 13.13 26.05 -14.81
N LEU A 9 11.90 26.25 -14.34
CA LEU A 9 10.88 26.93 -15.11
C LEU A 9 10.81 28.38 -14.69
N LEU A 10 10.83 29.29 -15.67
CA LEU A 10 10.66 30.71 -15.45
C LEU A 10 9.33 31.14 -16.05
N ILE A 11 8.53 31.89 -15.28
CA ILE A 11 7.20 32.33 -15.69
C ILE A 11 7.11 33.83 -15.43
N ASP A 12 6.97 34.60 -16.50
CA ASP A 12 6.84 36.06 -16.46
C ASP A 12 6.11 36.48 -17.74
N ASP A 13 5.14 37.40 -17.65
CA ASP A 13 4.41 37.89 -18.83
C ASP A 13 5.24 38.86 -19.68
N ASP A 14 6.30 39.44 -19.10
CA ASP A 14 7.24 40.31 -19.79
C ASP A 14 8.37 39.49 -20.44
N VAL A 15 8.39 39.48 -21.78
CA VAL A 15 9.38 38.75 -22.59
C VAL A 15 10.80 39.25 -22.34
N ASP A 16 11.00 40.56 -22.15
CA ASP A 16 12.32 41.13 -21.94
C ASP A 16 12.90 40.67 -20.59
N VAL A 17 12.04 40.60 -19.56
CA VAL A 17 12.40 40.10 -18.23
C VAL A 17 12.70 38.59 -18.28
N LEU A 18 11.87 37.84 -19.00
CA LEU A 18 12.04 36.41 -19.21
C LEU A 18 13.39 36.09 -19.87
N ASP A 19 13.73 36.80 -20.95
CA ASP A 19 14.99 36.63 -21.68
C ASP A 19 16.21 36.99 -20.82
N ALA A 20 16.14 38.11 -20.08
CA ALA A 20 17.21 38.56 -19.20
C ALA A 20 17.53 37.53 -18.09
N TYR A 21 16.51 37.03 -17.38
CA TYR A 21 16.72 36.02 -16.34
C TYR A 21 17.13 34.66 -16.92
N THR A 22 16.58 34.27 -18.06
CA THR A 22 16.98 33.03 -18.75
C THR A 22 18.47 33.08 -19.07
N GLN A 23 18.94 34.16 -19.69
CA GLN A 23 20.36 34.30 -20.03
C GLN A 23 21.26 34.33 -18.79
N MET A 24 20.85 35.02 -17.73
CA MET A 24 21.59 35.04 -16.45
C MET A 24 21.75 33.64 -15.85
N LEU A 25 20.67 32.87 -15.80
CA LEU A 25 20.65 31.54 -15.20
C LEU A 25 21.40 30.52 -16.07
N GLU A 26 21.31 30.63 -17.39
CA GLU A 26 22.10 29.79 -18.31
C GLU A 26 23.61 30.08 -18.20
N GLN A 27 24.00 31.34 -18.04
CA GLN A 27 25.39 31.71 -17.77
C GLN A 27 25.91 31.14 -16.44
N ALA A 28 25.04 31.02 -15.44
CA ALA A 28 25.34 30.34 -14.18
C ALA A 28 25.35 28.80 -14.29
N GLY A 29 25.03 28.24 -15.47
CA GLY A 29 25.11 26.81 -15.77
C GLY A 29 23.81 26.04 -15.55
N TYR A 30 22.68 26.72 -15.33
CA TYR A 30 21.37 26.07 -15.22
C TYR A 30 20.72 25.87 -16.59
N ARG A 31 19.83 24.87 -16.68
CA ARG A 31 18.92 24.72 -17.81
C ARG A 31 17.59 25.34 -17.44
N VAL A 32 17.16 26.32 -18.22
CA VAL A 32 15.95 27.12 -17.96
C VAL A 32 14.99 27.03 -19.13
N ARG A 33 13.70 27.02 -18.83
CA ARG A 33 12.64 27.14 -19.81
C ARG A 33 11.68 28.23 -19.39
N GLY A 34 11.59 29.28 -20.20
CA GLY A 34 10.68 30.39 -20.00
C GLY A 34 9.28 30.12 -20.55
N PHE A 35 8.26 30.62 -19.87
CA PHE A 35 6.86 30.63 -20.30
C PHE A 35 6.26 32.01 -20.07
N THR A 36 5.62 32.56 -21.10
CA THR A 36 4.85 33.81 -20.99
C THR A 36 3.43 33.58 -20.51
N HIS A 37 2.92 32.36 -20.66
CA HIS A 37 1.58 31.98 -20.23
C HIS A 37 1.63 31.01 -19.03
N PRO A 38 1.09 31.39 -17.86
CA PRO A 38 1.17 30.60 -16.61
C PRO A 38 0.73 29.14 -16.74
N PHE A 39 -0.33 28.88 -17.50
CA PHE A 39 -0.92 27.54 -17.61
C PHE A 39 -0.11 26.57 -18.48
N GLU A 40 0.69 27.07 -19.43
CA GLU A 40 1.55 26.20 -20.27
C GLU A 40 2.68 25.57 -19.44
N ALA A 41 3.19 26.33 -18.45
CA ALA A 41 4.19 25.82 -17.54
C ALA A 41 3.66 24.65 -16.71
N LYS A 42 2.39 24.70 -16.30
CA LYS A 42 1.74 23.64 -15.52
C LYS A 42 1.65 22.33 -16.29
N GLU A 43 1.28 22.38 -17.57
CA GLU A 43 1.18 21.18 -18.42
C GLU A 43 2.54 20.53 -18.70
N TRP A 44 3.63 21.31 -18.62
CA TRP A 44 4.98 20.81 -18.87
C TRP A 44 5.56 20.04 -17.67
N VAL A 45 5.21 20.43 -16.43
CA VAL A 45 5.73 19.79 -15.22
C VAL A 45 5.20 18.36 -15.12
N LYS A 46 6.13 17.40 -15.22
CA LYS A 46 5.83 15.98 -15.05
C LYS A 46 5.88 15.58 -13.57
N ALA A 47 5.24 14.45 -13.26
CA ALA A 47 5.40 13.79 -11.97
C ALA A 47 6.88 13.51 -11.68
N ASP A 48 7.30 13.76 -10.43
CA ASP A 48 8.67 13.59 -9.94
C ASP A 48 9.75 14.40 -10.68
N TRP A 49 9.38 15.50 -11.35
CA TRP A 49 10.35 16.39 -11.98
C TRP A 49 11.32 17.01 -10.95
N GLU A 50 12.62 16.92 -11.24
CA GLU A 50 13.74 17.32 -10.36
C GLU A 50 14.12 18.81 -10.47
N GLY A 51 13.16 19.69 -10.72
CA GLY A 51 13.39 21.12 -10.89
C GLY A 51 12.53 22.02 -10.01
N ILE A 52 12.66 23.34 -10.22
CA ILE A 52 11.96 24.37 -9.45
C ILE A 52 11.26 25.38 -10.36
N VAL A 53 10.26 26.08 -9.82
CA VAL A 53 9.54 27.13 -10.56
C VAL A 53 9.94 28.50 -10.00
N LEU A 54 10.26 29.43 -10.89
CA LEU A 54 10.36 30.86 -10.63
C LEU A 54 9.20 31.53 -11.34
N SER A 55 8.34 32.23 -10.60
CA SER A 55 7.16 32.88 -11.17
C SER A 55 7.09 34.34 -10.75
N ASP A 56 6.74 35.21 -11.69
CA ASP A 56 6.27 36.55 -11.34
C ASP A 56 4.93 36.46 -10.58
N VAL A 57 4.68 37.37 -9.64
CA VAL A 57 3.43 37.41 -8.86
C VAL A 57 2.30 38.11 -9.63
N CYS A 58 2.64 39.12 -10.41
CA CYS A 58 1.70 40.08 -10.98
C CYS A 58 1.53 39.85 -12.49
N MET A 59 0.99 38.69 -12.86
CA MET A 59 0.74 38.35 -14.26
C MET A 59 -0.74 38.57 -14.64
N PRO A 60 -1.04 38.97 -15.89
CA PRO A 60 -2.41 39.10 -16.39
C PRO A 60 -3.17 37.76 -16.36
N GLY A 61 -4.37 37.77 -15.80
CA GLY A 61 -5.30 36.63 -15.83
C GLY A 61 -5.09 35.57 -14.73
N CYS A 62 -3.89 35.43 -14.16
CA CYS A 62 -3.61 34.54 -13.03
C CYS A 62 -2.43 35.08 -12.22
N SER A 63 -2.60 35.26 -10.90
CA SER A 63 -1.47 35.65 -10.05
C SER A 63 -0.50 34.47 -9.87
N GLY A 64 0.79 34.77 -9.69
CA GLY A 64 1.80 33.75 -9.34
C GLY A 64 1.46 32.97 -8.06
N ILE A 65 0.72 33.58 -7.12
CA ILE A 65 0.25 32.88 -5.90
C ILE A 65 -0.87 31.88 -6.23
N ASP A 66 -1.77 32.23 -7.15
CA ASP A 66 -2.82 31.33 -7.62
C ASP A 66 -2.20 30.16 -8.40
N LEU A 67 -1.22 30.45 -9.26
CA LEU A 67 -0.46 29.45 -10.00
C LEU A 67 0.30 28.51 -9.07
N MET A 68 0.96 29.04 -8.03
CA MET A 68 1.62 28.25 -6.99
C MET A 68 0.63 27.29 -6.33
N THR A 69 -0.56 27.79 -5.96
CA THR A 69 -1.62 26.95 -5.39
C THR A 69 -2.03 25.82 -6.34
N LEU A 70 -2.10 26.10 -7.65
CA LEU A 70 -2.38 25.08 -8.66
C LEU A 70 -1.27 24.04 -8.81
N PHE A 71 0.01 24.43 -8.68
CA PHE A 71 1.12 23.48 -8.68
C PHE A 71 1.13 22.61 -7.43
N HIS A 72 0.90 23.20 -6.26
CA HIS A 72 0.88 22.49 -4.98
C HIS A 72 -0.31 21.54 -4.82
N GLN A 73 -1.37 21.71 -5.62
CA GLN A 73 -2.42 20.69 -5.76
C GLN A 73 -1.90 19.37 -6.34
N ASP A 74 -0.90 19.44 -7.23
CA ASP A 74 -0.31 18.25 -7.86
C ASP A 74 0.91 17.74 -7.08
N ASP A 75 1.76 18.65 -6.55
CA ASP A 75 2.92 18.31 -5.71
C ASP A 75 3.24 19.46 -4.74
N ASP A 76 2.84 19.31 -3.48
CA ASP A 76 3.06 20.27 -2.39
C ASP A 76 4.55 20.44 -2.02
N GLN A 77 5.41 19.55 -2.49
CA GLN A 77 6.86 19.59 -2.26
C GLN A 77 7.64 20.18 -3.44
N LEU A 78 6.96 20.75 -4.44
CA LEU A 78 7.59 21.50 -5.52
C LEU A 78 8.01 22.91 -5.02
N PRO A 79 9.31 23.25 -5.03
CA PRO A 79 9.73 24.60 -4.65
C PRO A 79 9.33 25.62 -5.71
N ILE A 80 8.64 26.67 -5.26
CA ILE A 80 8.20 27.78 -6.10
C ILE A 80 8.71 29.08 -5.48
N LEU A 81 9.61 29.76 -6.20
CA LEU A 81 10.13 31.07 -5.85
C LEU A 81 9.28 32.13 -6.55
N LEU A 82 8.80 33.10 -5.78
CA LEU A 82 8.00 34.20 -6.31
C LEU A 82 8.86 35.45 -6.47
N ILE A 83 8.74 36.11 -7.61
CA ILE A 83 9.42 37.36 -7.93
C ILE A 83 8.35 38.43 -8.17
N THR A 84 8.54 39.66 -7.70
CA THR A 84 7.60 40.75 -8.00
C THR A 84 8.25 42.11 -8.01
N GLY A 85 7.71 43.04 -8.80
CA GLY A 85 8.06 44.46 -8.74
C GLY A 85 7.48 45.19 -7.53
N HIS A 86 6.38 44.71 -6.94
CA HIS A 86 5.68 45.36 -5.83
C HIS A 86 5.92 44.58 -4.54
N GLY A 87 6.89 45.01 -3.73
CA GLY A 87 7.29 44.31 -2.51
C GLY A 87 6.66 44.90 -1.26
N ASP A 88 5.38 44.63 -1.03
CA ASP A 88 4.79 44.84 0.29
C ASP A 88 5.11 43.63 1.20
N VAL A 89 5.69 43.93 2.37
CA VAL A 89 6.04 42.91 3.38
C VAL A 89 4.86 41.99 3.74
N PRO A 90 3.60 42.47 3.83
CA PRO A 90 2.45 41.61 4.09
C PRO A 90 2.24 40.51 3.03
N MET A 91 2.31 40.85 1.75
CA MET A 91 2.17 39.87 0.66
C MET A 91 3.28 38.83 0.69
N ALA A 92 4.54 39.24 0.94
CA ALA A 92 5.67 38.31 1.04
C ALA A 92 5.45 37.28 2.17
N VAL A 93 5.00 37.74 3.34
CA VAL A 93 4.70 36.87 4.48
C VAL A 93 3.51 35.95 4.18
N ASP A 94 2.48 36.45 3.52
CA ASP A 94 1.31 35.65 3.12
C ASP A 94 1.68 34.57 2.09
N ALA A 95 2.52 34.90 1.11
CA ALA A 95 3.00 33.95 0.11
C ALA A 95 3.79 32.80 0.73
N VAL A 96 4.71 33.08 1.65
CA VAL A 96 5.47 32.04 2.38
C VAL A 96 4.52 31.20 3.24
N LYS A 97 3.55 31.81 3.92
CA LYS A 97 2.52 31.07 4.68
C LYS A 97 1.67 30.15 3.80
N LYS A 98 1.45 30.53 2.54
CA LYS A 98 0.71 29.73 1.55
C LYS A 98 1.56 28.64 0.88
N GLY A 99 2.86 28.55 1.18
CA GLY A 99 3.73 27.48 0.72
C GLY A 99 4.83 27.90 -0.26
N ALA A 100 4.99 29.21 -0.56
CA ALA A 100 6.11 29.66 -1.39
C ALA A 100 7.45 29.29 -0.74
N TRP A 101 8.41 28.88 -1.57
CA TRP A 101 9.76 28.57 -1.10
C TRP A 101 10.45 29.81 -0.56
N ASP A 102 10.44 30.88 -1.36
CA ASP A 102 10.88 32.21 -0.97
C ASP A 102 10.24 33.27 -1.89
N PHE A 103 10.40 34.53 -1.51
CA PHE A 103 9.88 35.69 -2.20
C PHE A 103 10.98 36.74 -2.43
N LEU A 104 11.09 37.25 -3.65
CA LEU A 104 12.09 38.23 -4.05
C LEU A 104 11.45 39.47 -4.69
N GLN A 105 11.91 40.65 -4.27
CA GLN A 105 11.50 41.91 -4.86
C GLN A 105 12.47 42.33 -5.96
N LYS A 106 11.95 42.72 -7.13
CA LYS A 106 12.72 43.34 -8.23
C LYS A 106 13.17 44.76 -7.79
N PRO A 107 14.41 45.17 -8.07
CA PRO A 107 15.46 44.45 -8.79
C PRO A 107 16.10 43.35 -7.93
N VAL A 108 16.18 42.14 -8.49
CA VAL A 108 16.69 40.96 -7.78
C VAL A 108 18.22 40.98 -7.80
N ASP A 109 18.85 40.79 -6.64
CA ASP A 109 20.30 40.56 -6.56
C ASP A 109 20.64 39.18 -7.15
N PRO A 110 21.46 39.10 -8.21
CA PRO A 110 21.87 37.85 -8.83
C PRO A 110 22.48 36.85 -7.85
N GLY A 111 23.31 37.33 -6.91
CA GLY A 111 23.97 36.46 -5.93
C GLY A 111 22.97 35.78 -5.00
N LYS A 112 22.03 36.56 -4.44
CA LYS A 112 20.96 36.05 -3.58
C LYS A 112 20.06 35.05 -4.32
N LEU A 113 19.66 35.35 -5.56
CA LEU A 113 18.80 34.47 -6.36
C LEU A 113 19.45 33.09 -6.58
N LEU A 114 20.72 33.06 -6.96
CA LEU A 114 21.44 31.83 -7.24
C LEU A 114 21.55 30.92 -6.00
N ILE A 115 21.78 31.50 -4.82
CA ILE A 115 21.81 30.76 -3.55
C ILE A 115 20.46 30.09 -3.28
N LEU A 116 19.36 30.85 -3.41
CA LEU A 116 18.01 30.33 -3.18
C LEU A 116 17.63 29.22 -4.17
N ILE A 117 18.01 29.38 -5.44
CA ILE A 117 17.81 28.37 -6.48
C ILE A 117 18.59 27.09 -6.13
N GLU A 118 19.85 27.21 -5.72
CA GLU A 118 20.66 26.04 -5.38
C GLU A 118 20.08 25.26 -4.19
N ASP A 119 19.67 25.96 -3.14
CA ASP A 119 19.05 25.34 -1.97
C ASP A 119 17.71 24.69 -2.32
N ALA A 120 16.87 25.36 -3.12
CA ALA A 120 15.60 24.82 -3.62
C ALA A 120 15.80 23.55 -4.45
N LEU A 121 16.75 23.56 -5.41
CA LEU A 121 17.08 22.40 -6.23
C LEU A 121 17.63 21.25 -5.39
N ARG A 122 18.49 21.55 -4.40
CA ARG A 122 19.04 20.54 -3.48
C ARG A 122 17.94 19.86 -2.67
N GLN A 123 16.99 20.64 -2.14
CA GLN A 123 15.82 20.09 -1.45
C GLN A 123 14.98 19.23 -2.40
N ARG A 124 14.67 19.74 -3.60
CA ARG A 124 13.84 19.00 -4.57
C ARG A 124 14.47 17.66 -4.95
N ARG A 125 15.76 17.64 -5.29
CA ARG A 125 16.48 16.39 -5.61
C ARG A 125 16.44 15.40 -4.46
N SER A 126 16.56 15.88 -3.22
CA SER A 126 16.47 15.01 -2.04
C SER A 126 15.09 14.38 -1.88
N VAL A 127 14.02 15.16 -2.14
CA VAL A 127 12.63 14.67 -2.16
C VAL A 127 12.44 13.60 -3.24
N ILE A 128 12.84 13.89 -4.48
CA ILE A 128 12.66 12.97 -5.60
C ILE A 128 13.49 11.69 -5.42
N ALA A 129 14.74 11.79 -5.00
CA ALA A 129 15.58 10.64 -4.70
C ALA A 129 14.94 9.74 -3.63
N ARG A 130 14.31 10.33 -2.61
CA ARG A 130 13.57 9.58 -1.59
C ARG A 130 12.35 8.89 -2.18
N ARG A 131 11.54 9.56 -3.01
CA ARG A 131 10.38 8.95 -3.69
C ARG A 131 10.80 7.75 -4.55
N GLN A 132 11.85 7.92 -5.35
CA GLN A 132 12.41 6.85 -6.18
C GLN A 132 12.92 5.67 -5.33
N TYR A 133 13.63 5.95 -4.23
CA TYR A 133 14.07 4.93 -3.29
C TYR A 133 12.90 4.16 -2.67
N CYS A 134 11.84 4.87 -2.24
CA CYS A 134 10.62 4.25 -1.74
C CYS A 134 9.98 3.34 -2.78
N GLN A 135 9.83 3.82 -4.02
CA GLN A 135 9.25 3.05 -5.12
C GLN A 135 10.05 1.78 -5.42
N GLN A 136 11.37 1.89 -5.53
CA GLN A 136 12.26 0.73 -5.77
C GLN A 136 12.20 -0.26 -4.61
N THR A 137 12.25 0.22 -3.37
CA THR A 137 12.17 -0.63 -2.18
C THR A 137 10.85 -1.40 -2.17
N LEU A 138 9.73 -0.72 -2.39
CA LEU A 138 8.41 -1.36 -2.43
C LEU A 138 8.28 -2.36 -3.58
N GLN A 139 8.87 -2.10 -4.76
CA GLN A 139 8.86 -3.04 -5.88
C GLN A 139 9.66 -4.32 -5.58
N VAL A 140 10.80 -4.20 -4.91
CA VAL A 140 11.67 -5.35 -4.57
C VAL A 140 11.08 -6.15 -3.41
N GLU A 141 10.53 -5.48 -2.42
CA GLU A 141 10.14 -6.09 -1.15
C GLU A 141 8.67 -6.55 -1.09
N LEU A 142 7.74 -5.79 -1.69
CA LEU A 142 6.33 -6.17 -1.79
C LEU A 142 6.09 -6.92 -3.10
N ILE A 143 6.26 -8.23 -3.05
CA ILE A 143 6.15 -9.11 -4.22
C ILE A 143 4.69 -9.27 -4.67
N GLY A 144 4.46 -9.06 -5.97
CA GLY A 144 3.17 -9.27 -6.61
C GLY A 144 3.07 -8.48 -7.91
N ARG A 145 2.23 -8.98 -8.82
CA ARG A 145 1.95 -8.43 -10.16
C ARG A 145 0.48 -8.06 -10.34
N SER A 146 -0.38 -8.41 -9.39
CA SER A 146 -1.80 -8.06 -9.41
C SER A 146 -1.99 -6.53 -9.44
N GLU A 147 -3.10 -6.09 -10.04
CA GLU A 147 -3.48 -4.68 -10.02
C GLU A 147 -3.61 -4.16 -8.59
N TRP A 148 -4.18 -4.96 -7.69
CA TRP A 148 -4.27 -4.65 -6.28
C TRP A 148 -2.89 -4.36 -5.67
N MET A 149 -1.87 -5.17 -5.98
CA MET A 149 -0.51 -4.94 -5.47
C MET A 149 0.09 -3.63 -6.00
N ASN A 150 -0.16 -3.29 -7.26
CA ASN A 150 0.29 -2.02 -7.84
C ASN A 150 -0.36 -0.82 -7.12
N GLN A 151 -1.68 -0.86 -6.92
CA GLN A 151 -2.42 0.16 -6.18
C GLN A 151 -1.97 0.25 -4.71
N PHE A 152 -1.71 -0.91 -4.07
CA PHE A 152 -1.21 -0.98 -2.70
C PHE A 152 0.16 -0.33 -2.55
N ARG A 153 1.10 -0.58 -3.49
CA ARG A 153 2.42 0.09 -3.51
C ARG A 153 2.29 1.60 -3.69
N GLN A 154 1.45 2.06 -4.62
CA GLN A 154 1.22 3.49 -4.86
C GLN A 154 0.63 4.19 -3.62
N ARG A 155 -0.40 3.60 -3.00
CA ARG A 155 -0.98 4.14 -1.76
C ARG A 155 0.04 4.18 -0.62
N LEU A 156 0.84 3.13 -0.44
CA LEU A 156 1.89 3.12 0.58
C LEU A 156 2.93 4.21 0.35
N GLN A 157 3.33 4.45 -0.91
CA GLN A 157 4.27 5.51 -1.27
C GLN A 157 3.72 6.88 -0.89
N GLN A 158 2.49 7.19 -1.32
CA GLN A 158 1.82 8.47 -0.99
C GLN A 158 1.66 8.66 0.52
N LEU A 159 1.23 7.62 1.23
CA LEU A 159 1.05 7.69 2.67
C LEU A 159 2.38 7.77 3.42
N ALA A 160 3.49 7.24 2.89
CA ALA A 160 4.81 7.35 3.51
C ALA A 160 5.34 8.80 3.52
N GLU A 161 4.88 9.66 2.61
CA GLU A 161 5.28 11.07 2.56
C GLU A 161 4.61 11.93 3.64
N THR A 162 3.59 11.40 4.30
CA THR A 162 2.79 12.07 5.32
C THR A 162 2.86 11.34 6.66
N ASP A 163 2.51 12.04 7.73
CA ASP A 163 2.44 11.46 9.08
C ASP A 163 0.99 11.17 9.52
N ILE A 164 0.06 11.11 8.56
CA ILE A 164 -1.35 10.84 8.84
C ILE A 164 -1.53 9.39 9.31
N ALA A 165 -2.53 9.19 10.16
CA ALA A 165 -2.87 7.88 10.69
C ALA A 165 -3.36 6.95 9.56
N VAL A 166 -3.08 5.65 9.62
CA VAL A 166 -3.44 4.68 8.57
C VAL A 166 -4.05 3.42 9.18
N TRP A 167 -5.14 2.92 8.59
CA TRP A 167 -5.79 1.67 9.04
C TRP A 167 -5.60 0.55 8.01
N PHE A 168 -4.89 -0.51 8.38
CA PHE A 168 -4.78 -1.71 7.56
C PHE A 168 -5.77 -2.77 8.04
N TYR A 169 -6.61 -3.27 7.13
CA TYR A 169 -7.57 -4.32 7.48
C TYR A 169 -7.63 -5.45 6.47
N GLY A 170 -8.17 -6.60 6.90
CA GLY A 170 -8.28 -7.81 6.09
C GLY A 170 -7.92 -9.07 6.88
N GLU A 171 -8.04 -10.21 6.21
CA GLU A 171 -7.85 -11.52 6.82
C GLU A 171 -6.43 -11.71 7.41
N HIS A 172 -6.29 -12.72 8.26
CA HIS A 172 -4.99 -13.08 8.80
C HIS A 172 -4.02 -13.52 7.69
N GLY A 173 -2.76 -13.08 7.76
CA GLY A 173 -1.73 -13.41 6.79
C GLY A 173 -1.78 -12.65 5.45
N THR A 174 -2.65 -11.65 5.29
CA THR A 174 -2.75 -10.84 4.05
C THR A 174 -1.63 -9.82 3.85
N GLY A 175 -0.86 -9.51 4.90
CA GLY A 175 0.25 -8.55 4.86
C GLY A 175 -0.01 -7.22 5.55
N ARG A 176 -1.07 -7.10 6.38
CA ARG A 176 -1.40 -5.88 7.15
C ARG A 176 -0.20 -5.28 7.90
N MET A 177 0.49 -6.12 8.67
CA MET A 177 1.69 -5.72 9.43
C MET A 177 2.88 -5.37 8.53
N THR A 178 2.98 -6.04 7.38
CA THR A 178 4.01 -5.74 6.39
C THR A 178 3.82 -4.34 5.82
N GLY A 179 2.58 -3.96 5.51
CA GLY A 179 2.22 -2.59 5.12
C GLY A 179 2.59 -1.56 6.19
N ALA A 180 2.21 -1.80 7.44
CA ALA A 180 2.54 -0.93 8.57
C ALA A 180 4.07 -0.74 8.74
N ARG A 181 4.85 -1.81 8.59
CA ARG A 181 6.31 -1.75 8.69
C ARG A 181 6.94 -0.92 7.57
N TYR A 182 6.53 -1.12 6.31
CA TYR A 182 7.08 -0.32 5.21
C TYR A 182 6.65 1.14 5.30
N LEU A 183 5.43 1.40 5.77
CA LEU A 183 4.96 2.76 5.99
C LEU A 183 5.84 3.52 7.01
N HIS A 184 6.31 2.83 8.04
CA HIS A 184 7.30 3.37 8.98
C HIS A 184 8.68 3.54 8.34
N GLN A 185 9.22 2.47 7.72
CA GLN A 185 10.57 2.45 7.14
C GLN A 185 10.77 3.49 6.04
N LEU A 186 9.72 3.81 5.29
CA LEU A 186 9.72 4.80 4.21
C LEU A 186 9.21 6.18 4.67
N GLY A 187 8.67 6.24 5.88
CA GLY A 187 8.09 7.43 6.51
C GLY A 187 9.11 8.49 6.90
N ARG A 188 8.66 9.71 7.21
CA ARG A 188 9.54 10.80 7.68
C ARG A 188 10.26 10.43 8.98
N ASN A 189 9.57 9.66 9.81
CA ASN A 189 10.01 9.20 11.13
C ASN A 189 10.66 7.80 11.10
N ALA A 190 11.25 7.38 9.98
CA ALA A 190 11.87 6.06 9.82
C ALA A 190 13.03 5.76 10.77
N LYS A 191 13.67 6.80 11.33
CA LYS A 191 14.73 6.66 12.34
C LYS A 191 14.18 6.51 13.77
N GLY A 192 12.90 6.84 13.97
CA GLY A 192 12.23 6.73 15.26
C GLY A 192 11.86 5.29 15.60
N PRO A 193 11.29 5.07 16.80
CA PRO A 193 10.89 3.74 17.24
C PRO A 193 9.69 3.21 16.44
N PHE A 194 9.72 1.92 16.09
CA PHE A 194 8.57 1.18 15.56
C PHE A 194 7.98 0.33 16.68
N VAL A 195 6.94 0.86 17.33
CA VAL A 195 6.32 0.25 18.51
C VAL A 195 5.02 -0.43 18.10
N ARG A 196 4.85 -1.69 18.49
CA ARG A 196 3.66 -2.47 18.15
C ARG A 196 3.07 -3.12 19.39
N TYR A 197 1.77 -2.89 19.59
CA TYR A 197 0.98 -3.53 20.63
C TYR A 197 -0.29 -4.16 20.07
N GLU A 198 -0.56 -5.37 20.54
CA GLU A 198 -1.86 -6.00 20.41
C GLU A 198 -2.62 -5.73 21.70
N LEU A 199 -3.70 -4.95 21.61
CA LEU A 199 -4.44 -4.53 22.78
C LEU A 199 -5.27 -5.69 23.31
N THR A 200 -5.29 -5.80 24.64
CA THR A 200 -6.12 -6.72 25.40
C THR A 200 -6.78 -5.94 26.53
N PRO A 201 -7.87 -6.44 27.12
CA PRO A 201 -8.50 -5.80 28.28
C PRO A 201 -7.52 -5.53 29.44
N GLU A 202 -6.47 -6.34 29.57
CA GLU A 202 -5.48 -6.24 30.64
C GLU A 202 -4.44 -5.14 30.38
N ASN A 203 -4.03 -4.95 29.12
CA ASN A 203 -2.96 -4.00 28.77
C ASN A 203 -3.48 -2.65 28.26
N ALA A 204 -4.78 -2.54 27.96
CA ALA A 204 -5.39 -1.31 27.45
C ALA A 204 -5.15 -0.10 28.38
N GLY A 205 -5.07 -0.32 29.69
CA GLY A 205 -4.75 0.73 30.67
C GLY A 205 -3.34 1.33 30.56
N GLN A 206 -2.42 0.65 29.86
CA GLN A 206 -1.01 1.08 29.72
C GLN A 206 -0.76 1.96 28.48
N LEU A 207 -1.81 2.50 27.87
CA LEU A 207 -1.73 3.26 26.62
C LEU A 207 -0.69 4.40 26.66
N GLU A 208 -0.58 5.13 27.78
CA GLU A 208 0.40 6.21 27.94
C GLU A 208 1.84 5.72 27.80
N THR A 209 2.15 4.54 28.35
CA THR A 209 3.48 3.92 28.20
C THR A 209 3.77 3.57 26.74
N PHE A 210 2.76 3.13 26.00
CA PHE A 210 2.91 2.81 24.57
C PHE A 210 3.14 4.07 23.74
N ILE A 211 2.48 5.17 24.09
CA ILE A 211 2.66 6.49 23.46
C ILE A 211 4.08 7.01 23.71
N ASP A 212 4.56 6.95 24.95
CA ASP A 212 5.90 7.42 25.32
C ASP A 212 7.00 6.67 24.57
N GLN A 213 6.85 5.36 24.40
CA GLN A 213 7.81 4.56 23.63
C GLN A 213 7.79 4.87 22.13
N ALA A 214 6.67 5.36 21.60
CA ALA A 214 6.49 5.61 20.18
C ALA A 214 6.86 7.04 19.73
N GLN A 215 7.25 7.92 20.66
CA GLN A 215 7.57 9.32 20.37
C GLN A 215 8.65 9.43 19.29
N GLY A 216 8.40 10.30 18.31
CA GLY A 216 9.25 10.51 17.13
C GLY A 216 9.23 9.35 16.13
N GLY A 217 8.33 8.37 16.29
CA GLY A 217 8.27 7.14 15.51
C GLY A 217 6.87 6.76 15.04
N THR A 218 6.52 5.48 15.16
CA THR A 218 5.23 4.93 14.74
C THR A 218 4.67 3.97 15.80
N LEU A 219 3.42 4.21 16.19
CA LEU A 219 2.66 3.36 17.10
C LEU A 219 1.68 2.52 16.29
N VAL A 220 1.85 1.20 16.32
CA VAL A 220 0.97 0.23 15.67
C VAL A 220 0.08 -0.43 16.72
N LEU A 221 -1.24 -0.24 16.61
CA LEU A 221 -2.23 -0.83 17.52
C LEU A 221 -3.12 -1.83 16.78
N SER A 222 -3.22 -3.03 17.33
CA SER A 222 -4.28 -3.98 16.99
C SER A 222 -5.35 -3.95 18.07
N HIS A 223 -6.59 -4.21 17.70
CA HIS A 223 -7.74 -4.28 18.61
C HIS A 223 -8.04 -3.00 19.44
N PRO A 224 -8.11 -1.80 18.81
CA PRO A 224 -8.43 -0.56 19.52
C PRO A 224 -9.81 -0.55 20.20
N GLU A 225 -10.69 -1.51 19.89
CA GLU A 225 -11.97 -1.73 20.57
C GLU A 225 -11.82 -1.99 22.08
N TYR A 226 -10.65 -2.44 22.55
CA TYR A 226 -10.40 -2.62 23.99
C TYR A 226 -10.04 -1.34 24.73
N LEU A 227 -9.78 -0.23 24.02
CA LEU A 227 -9.52 1.07 24.65
C LEU A 227 -10.82 1.69 25.14
N THR A 228 -10.77 2.35 26.29
CA THR A 228 -11.90 3.16 26.77
C THR A 228 -12.16 4.33 25.84
N ARG A 229 -13.37 4.90 25.86
CA ARG A 229 -13.69 6.09 25.04
C ARG A 229 -12.74 7.24 25.30
N GLU A 230 -12.39 7.48 26.56
CA GLU A 230 -11.44 8.53 26.95
C GLU A 230 -10.06 8.33 26.32
N GLN A 231 -9.55 7.10 26.32
CA GLN A 231 -8.29 6.73 25.68
C GLN A 231 -8.33 6.91 24.15
N GLN A 232 -9.45 6.55 23.52
CA GLN A 232 -9.63 6.76 22.07
C GLN A 232 -9.68 8.26 21.72
N HIS A 233 -10.38 9.08 22.51
CA HIS A 233 -10.38 10.53 22.34
C HIS A 233 -8.98 11.12 22.54
N HIS A 234 -8.21 10.62 23.51
CA HIS A 234 -6.83 11.06 23.73
C HIS A 234 -5.95 10.80 22.49
N LEU A 235 -6.00 9.60 21.90
CA LEU A 235 -5.28 9.29 20.65
C LEU A 235 -5.71 10.21 19.50
N ALA A 236 -7.02 10.41 19.32
CA ALA A 236 -7.53 11.28 18.25
C ALA A 236 -7.06 12.73 18.40
N ARG A 237 -6.98 13.22 19.63
CA ARG A 237 -6.45 14.56 19.93
C ARG A 237 -4.97 14.69 19.53
N LEU A 238 -4.14 13.69 19.85
CA LEU A 238 -2.71 13.70 19.49
C LEU A 238 -2.51 13.66 17.97
N GLN A 239 -3.38 12.98 17.22
CA GLN A 239 -3.32 12.91 15.76
C GLN A 239 -3.84 14.18 15.05
N SER A 240 -4.55 15.04 15.78
CA SER A 240 -5.04 16.34 15.27
C SER A 240 -4.05 17.50 15.48
N LEU A 241 -2.91 17.26 16.13
CA LEU A 241 -1.86 18.27 16.31
C LEU A 241 -1.17 18.55 14.98
N GLU A 242 -0.75 19.81 14.78
CA GLU A 242 0.07 20.22 13.63
C GLU A 242 1.36 19.40 13.55
N HIS A 243 2.03 19.24 14.69
CA HIS A 243 3.19 18.38 14.87
C HIS A 243 2.77 17.14 15.67
N ARG A 244 2.56 16.03 14.96
CA ARG A 244 2.16 14.76 15.59
C ARG A 244 3.35 14.15 16.33
N PRO A 245 3.19 13.73 17.60
CA PRO A 245 4.29 13.14 18.37
C PRO A 245 4.71 11.77 17.82
N PHE A 246 3.79 11.04 17.20
CA PHE A 246 4.03 9.76 16.55
C PHE A 246 3.00 9.55 15.45
N ARG A 247 3.34 8.70 14.48
CA ARG A 247 2.39 8.23 13.48
C ARG A 247 1.55 7.08 14.05
N LEU A 248 0.22 7.20 14.03
CA LEU A 248 -0.67 6.12 14.44
C LEU A 248 -0.99 5.17 13.27
N VAL A 249 -0.82 3.87 13.48
CA VAL A 249 -1.24 2.84 12.51
C VAL A 249 -2.13 1.82 13.21
N GLY A 250 -3.32 1.61 12.69
CA GLY A 250 -4.21 0.58 13.20
C GLY A 250 -4.22 -0.66 12.32
N VAL A 251 -4.34 -1.83 12.94
CA VAL A 251 -4.41 -3.12 12.24
C VAL A 251 -5.63 -3.91 12.74
N GLY A 252 -6.57 -4.19 11.83
CA GLY A 252 -7.83 -4.88 12.17
C GLY A 252 -8.15 -6.02 11.21
N SER A 253 -9.01 -6.95 11.62
CA SER A 253 -9.55 -7.98 10.71
C SER A 253 -10.61 -7.39 9.77
N ALA A 254 -11.34 -6.37 10.24
CA ALA A 254 -12.45 -5.72 9.56
C ALA A 254 -12.19 -4.23 9.31
N SER A 255 -13.03 -3.62 8.47
CA SER A 255 -13.01 -2.18 8.23
C SER A 255 -13.41 -1.40 9.49
N LEU A 256 -12.94 -0.15 9.61
CA LEU A 256 -13.36 0.71 10.72
C LEU A 256 -14.85 1.08 10.65
N VAL A 257 -15.45 1.02 9.45
CA VAL A 257 -16.89 1.27 9.26
C VAL A 257 -17.71 0.22 9.98
N GLU A 258 -17.35 -1.06 9.84
CA GLU A 258 -18.00 -2.17 10.54
C GLU A 258 -17.82 -2.06 12.07
N GLN A 259 -16.62 -1.67 12.52
CA GLN A 259 -16.29 -1.50 13.93
C GLN A 259 -17.02 -0.31 14.58
N ALA A 260 -17.16 0.79 13.84
CA ALA A 260 -17.94 1.96 14.27
C ALA A 260 -19.44 1.63 14.34
N ALA A 261 -19.97 0.84 13.39
CA ALA A 261 -21.36 0.38 13.44
C ALA A 261 -21.65 -0.50 14.68
N ALA A 262 -20.65 -1.24 15.16
CA ALA A 262 -20.73 -1.98 16.42
C ALA A 262 -20.59 -1.10 17.68
N ASN A 263 -20.46 0.23 17.54
CA ASN A 263 -20.28 1.21 18.62
C ASN A 263 -19.03 0.96 19.49
N GLN A 264 -18.03 0.28 18.93
CA GLN A 264 -16.76 -0.07 19.60
C GLN A 264 -15.69 1.01 19.43
N ILE A 265 -15.81 1.83 18.38
CA ILE A 265 -14.87 2.90 18.05
C ILE A 265 -15.58 4.26 18.12
N ALA A 266 -14.97 5.21 18.83
CA ALA A 266 -15.41 6.59 18.93
C ALA A 266 -15.29 7.31 17.57
N ALA A 267 -16.21 8.24 17.30
CA ALA A 267 -16.29 8.93 16.01
C ALA A 267 -14.99 9.70 15.71
N GLU A 268 -14.38 10.32 16.70
CA GLU A 268 -13.16 11.11 16.60
C GLU A 268 -11.97 10.24 16.16
N LEU A 269 -11.84 9.04 16.73
CA LEU A 269 -10.79 8.10 16.32
C LEU A 269 -11.06 7.54 14.92
N TYR A 270 -12.32 7.27 14.58
CA TYR A 270 -12.71 6.87 13.23
C TYR A 270 -12.30 7.92 12.18
N TYR A 271 -12.55 9.21 12.45
CA TYR A 271 -12.21 10.29 11.52
C TYR A 271 -10.70 10.43 11.27
N CYS A 272 -9.84 10.07 12.24
CA CYS A 272 -8.40 10.03 12.02
C CYS A 272 -7.98 9.08 10.89
N PHE A 273 -8.76 8.02 10.65
CA PHE A 273 -8.47 6.99 9.64
C PHE A 273 -9.40 7.03 8.43
N ALA A 274 -10.45 7.87 8.43
CA ALA A 274 -11.56 7.77 7.49
C ALA A 274 -11.10 7.76 6.02
N MET A 275 -10.10 8.59 5.68
CA MET A 275 -9.57 8.71 4.31
C MET A 275 -8.34 7.82 4.03
N THR A 276 -7.88 7.06 5.02
CA THR A 276 -6.58 6.37 5.01
C THR A 276 -6.71 4.89 5.38
N GLN A 277 -7.83 4.26 5.01
CA GLN A 277 -8.05 2.83 5.18
C GLN A 277 -7.54 2.04 3.97
N ILE A 278 -6.74 1.02 4.22
CA ILE A 278 -6.17 0.15 3.20
C ILE A 278 -6.63 -1.29 3.42
N ALA A 279 -7.47 -1.77 2.50
CA ALA A 279 -7.90 -3.14 2.44
C ALA A 279 -6.77 -4.05 1.94
N CYS A 280 -6.33 -4.97 2.79
CA CYS A 280 -5.37 -6.03 2.47
C CYS A 280 -6.12 -7.23 1.88
N GLN A 281 -6.09 -7.33 0.55
CA GLN A 281 -6.87 -8.33 -0.19
C GLN A 281 -6.36 -9.76 0.09
N PRO A 282 -7.28 -10.73 0.33
CA PRO A 282 -6.90 -12.12 0.52
C PRO A 282 -6.28 -12.70 -0.75
N LEU A 283 -5.37 -13.65 -0.56
CA LEU A 283 -4.60 -14.29 -1.62
C LEU A 283 -5.50 -15.03 -2.62
N SER A 284 -6.66 -15.51 -2.17
CA SER A 284 -7.72 -16.11 -3.01
C SER A 284 -8.25 -15.16 -4.09
N GLN A 285 -8.23 -13.85 -3.85
CA GLN A 285 -8.68 -12.83 -4.79
C GLN A 285 -7.54 -12.23 -5.62
N ARG A 286 -6.29 -12.70 -5.46
CA ARG A 286 -5.11 -12.26 -6.23
C ARG A 286 -4.23 -13.47 -6.63
N PRO A 287 -4.76 -14.40 -7.44
CA PRO A 287 -4.04 -15.63 -7.81
C PRO A 287 -2.73 -15.35 -8.57
N ASP A 288 -2.65 -14.24 -9.31
CA ASP A 288 -1.45 -13.84 -10.07
C ASP A 288 -0.24 -13.54 -9.16
N ASP A 289 -0.47 -13.27 -7.87
CA ASP A 289 0.59 -13.03 -6.90
C ASP A 289 1.16 -14.31 -6.28
N ILE A 290 0.45 -15.45 -6.37
CA ILE A 290 0.80 -16.70 -5.68
C ILE A 290 2.15 -17.22 -6.15
N GLU A 291 2.36 -17.36 -7.46
CA GLU A 291 3.63 -17.87 -7.99
C GLU A 291 4.82 -16.94 -7.64
N PRO A 292 4.77 -15.63 -7.91
CA PRO A 292 5.84 -14.71 -7.51
C PRO A 292 6.16 -14.77 -6.02
N LEU A 293 5.14 -14.79 -5.15
CA LEU A 293 5.31 -14.88 -3.70
C LEU A 293 5.97 -16.20 -3.30
N PHE A 294 5.49 -17.33 -3.82
CA PHE A 294 6.05 -18.64 -3.50
C PHE A 294 7.52 -18.73 -3.89
N ARG A 295 7.87 -18.32 -5.12
CA ARG A 295 9.27 -18.29 -5.58
C ARG A 295 10.14 -17.38 -4.72
N HIS A 296 9.63 -16.23 -4.29
CA HIS A 296 10.36 -15.32 -3.42
C HIS A 296 10.67 -15.95 -2.06
N TYR A 297 9.66 -16.48 -1.38
CA TYR A 297 9.85 -17.11 -0.07
C TYR A 297 10.73 -18.37 -0.16
N LEU A 298 10.61 -19.15 -1.24
CA LEU A 298 11.49 -20.29 -1.49
C LEU A 298 12.96 -19.84 -1.61
N ARG A 299 13.26 -18.83 -2.44
CA ARG A 299 14.62 -18.28 -2.56
C ARG A 299 15.15 -17.78 -1.23
N LYS A 300 14.32 -17.06 -0.48
CA LYS A 300 14.67 -16.54 0.85
C LYS A 300 14.97 -17.66 1.85
N ALA A 301 14.18 -18.72 1.83
CA ALA A 301 14.39 -19.90 2.66
C ALA A 301 15.69 -20.64 2.28
N CYS A 302 15.92 -20.88 0.99
CA CYS A 302 17.14 -21.50 0.47
C CYS A 302 18.40 -20.69 0.82
N LEU A 303 18.35 -19.36 0.68
CA LEU A 303 19.43 -18.45 1.09
C LEU A 303 19.75 -18.59 2.58
N ARG A 304 18.73 -18.62 3.44
CA ARG A 304 18.91 -18.79 4.90
C ARG A 304 19.51 -20.16 5.25
N LEU A 305 19.13 -21.21 4.51
CA LEU A 305 19.60 -22.57 4.74
C LEU A 305 20.89 -22.91 3.96
N ASN A 306 21.43 -21.97 3.18
CA ASN A 306 22.57 -22.16 2.29
C ASN A 306 22.41 -23.36 1.33
N HIS A 307 21.19 -23.54 0.80
CA HIS A 307 20.86 -24.58 -0.17
C HIS A 307 20.64 -23.99 -1.58
N PRO A 308 20.92 -24.75 -2.65
CA PRO A 308 20.54 -24.35 -4.00
C PRO A 308 19.01 -24.31 -4.10
N VAL A 309 18.49 -23.35 -4.87
CA VAL A 309 17.04 -23.24 -5.10
C VAL A 309 16.58 -24.41 -5.96
N PRO A 310 15.69 -25.29 -5.46
CA PRO A 310 15.22 -26.43 -6.22
C PRO A 310 14.36 -25.99 -7.41
N GLU A 311 14.45 -26.73 -8.51
CA GLU A 311 13.53 -26.52 -9.64
C GLU A 311 12.10 -26.91 -9.25
N ILE A 312 11.15 -26.06 -9.61
CA ILE A 312 9.74 -26.29 -9.33
C ILE A 312 9.12 -26.93 -10.58
N ALA A 313 8.66 -28.18 -10.46
CA ALA A 313 7.93 -28.83 -11.52
C ALA A 313 6.63 -28.06 -11.84
N GLY A 314 6.30 -27.91 -13.14
CA GLY A 314 5.14 -27.12 -13.58
C GLY A 314 3.79 -27.61 -13.01
N GLU A 315 3.63 -28.92 -12.82
CA GLU A 315 2.42 -29.50 -12.20
C GLU A 315 2.28 -29.13 -10.72
N LEU A 316 3.40 -29.06 -9.99
CA LEU A 316 3.42 -28.63 -8.60
C LEU A 316 2.94 -27.18 -8.46
N LEU A 317 3.43 -26.33 -9.35
CA LEU A 317 3.12 -24.91 -9.39
C LEU A 317 1.64 -24.68 -9.70
N LYS A 318 1.07 -25.43 -10.67
CA LYS A 318 -0.37 -25.42 -10.93
C LYS A 318 -1.18 -25.84 -9.69
N GLY A 319 -0.72 -26.85 -8.95
CA GLY A 319 -1.35 -27.27 -7.69
C GLY A 319 -1.34 -26.17 -6.62
N ILE A 320 -0.19 -25.50 -6.44
CA ILE A 320 -0.02 -24.36 -5.51
C ILE A 320 -0.94 -23.19 -5.88
N MET A 321 -1.08 -22.88 -7.17
CA MET A 321 -1.95 -21.80 -7.65
C MET A 321 -3.45 -22.10 -7.47
N ARG A 322 -3.86 -23.37 -7.53
CA ARG A 322 -5.27 -23.79 -7.37
C ARG A 322 -5.70 -23.96 -5.92
N ARG A 323 -4.75 -24.16 -5.00
CA ARG A 323 -5.04 -24.38 -3.58
C ARG A 323 -5.60 -23.10 -2.94
N ALA A 324 -6.61 -23.27 -2.08
CA ALA A 324 -7.03 -22.21 -1.18
C ALA A 324 -6.00 -22.02 -0.07
N TRP A 325 -5.55 -20.78 0.12
CA TRP A 325 -4.61 -20.38 1.17
C TRP A 325 -5.35 -19.61 2.25
N PRO A 326 -6.07 -20.28 3.17
CA PRO A 326 -6.88 -19.64 4.22
C PRO A 326 -6.07 -18.75 5.17
N SER A 327 -4.79 -19.04 5.39
CA SER A 327 -3.86 -18.15 6.11
C SER A 327 -3.01 -17.29 5.18
N ASN A 328 -3.48 -17.12 3.93
CA ASN A 328 -2.97 -16.20 2.93
C ASN A 328 -1.45 -16.34 2.70
N VAL A 329 -0.73 -15.21 2.65
CA VAL A 329 0.71 -15.17 2.37
C VAL A 329 1.52 -15.88 3.46
N ARG A 330 1.05 -15.90 4.70
CA ARG A 330 1.75 -16.56 5.81
C ARG A 330 1.80 -18.09 5.61
N GLU A 331 0.69 -18.68 5.15
CA GLU A 331 0.63 -20.11 4.85
C GLU A 331 1.48 -20.45 3.62
N LEU A 332 1.40 -19.62 2.57
CA LEU A 332 2.21 -19.78 1.36
C LEU A 332 3.71 -19.71 1.66
N ALA A 333 4.13 -18.77 2.50
CA ALA A 333 5.52 -18.63 2.93
C ALA A 333 6.00 -19.86 3.70
N ASN A 334 5.19 -20.38 4.63
CA ASN A 334 5.50 -21.60 5.35
C ASN A 334 5.60 -22.82 4.42
N ALA A 335 4.70 -22.94 3.44
CA ALA A 335 4.77 -24.00 2.44
C ALA A 335 6.05 -23.92 1.59
N ALA A 336 6.50 -22.71 1.25
CA ALA A 336 7.76 -22.50 0.54
C ALA A 336 8.98 -22.86 1.41
N GLU A 337 8.96 -22.55 2.70
CA GLU A 337 10.01 -22.96 3.64
C GLU A 337 10.10 -24.49 3.78
N LEU A 338 8.96 -25.17 3.91
CA LEU A 338 8.90 -26.63 3.97
C LEU A 338 9.42 -27.27 2.68
N PHE A 339 9.05 -26.70 1.52
CA PHE A 339 9.57 -27.12 0.22
C PHE A 339 11.09 -26.96 0.12
N ALA A 340 11.66 -25.88 0.68
CA ALA A 340 13.11 -25.66 0.70
C ALA A 340 13.88 -26.73 1.50
N VAL A 341 13.27 -27.28 2.56
CA VAL A 341 13.85 -28.32 3.42
C VAL A 341 13.63 -29.73 2.84
N GLY A 342 12.87 -29.87 1.75
CA GLY A 342 12.53 -31.15 1.15
C GLY A 342 11.42 -31.92 1.90
N VAL A 343 10.74 -31.27 2.85
CA VAL A 343 9.59 -31.84 3.56
C VAL A 343 8.33 -31.41 2.81
N LEU A 344 7.86 -32.27 1.93
CA LEU A 344 6.62 -32.04 1.18
C LEU A 344 5.46 -32.83 1.80
N PRO A 345 4.51 -32.14 2.43
CA PRO A 345 3.14 -32.57 2.40
C PRO A 345 2.35 -31.49 1.63
N LEU A 346 2.45 -31.52 0.29
CA LEU A 346 1.41 -30.90 -0.55
C LEU A 346 0.11 -31.72 -0.53
N ALA A 347 0.14 -32.90 0.09
CA ALA A 347 -1.06 -33.61 0.53
C ALA A 347 -1.65 -32.86 1.73
N GLU A 348 -2.82 -32.24 1.53
CA GLU A 348 -3.82 -31.89 2.55
C GLU A 348 -3.29 -31.69 3.98
N THR A 349 -2.36 -30.76 4.18
CA THR A 349 -2.14 -30.17 5.51
C THR A 349 -3.31 -29.24 5.78
N VAL A 350 -4.47 -29.85 6.04
CA VAL A 350 -5.66 -29.21 6.57
C VAL A 350 -5.23 -28.56 7.87
N ASN A 351 -5.28 -27.23 7.91
CA ASN A 351 -5.00 -26.48 9.12
C ASN A 351 -5.96 -26.99 10.22
N PRO A 352 -5.47 -27.58 11.33
CA PRO A 352 -6.34 -28.11 12.37
C PRO A 352 -7.20 -27.02 13.04
N GLN A 353 -6.87 -25.74 12.87
CA GLN A 353 -7.68 -24.61 13.35
C GLN A 353 -8.86 -24.25 12.42
N LEU A 354 -8.89 -24.75 11.18
CA LEU A 354 -10.05 -24.65 10.28
C LEU A 354 -11.09 -25.75 10.53
N LEU A 355 -10.78 -26.74 11.37
CA LEU A 355 -11.73 -27.74 11.86
C LEU A 355 -12.60 -27.22 13.02
N LEU A 356 -13.05 -25.96 12.94
CA LEU A 356 -14.25 -25.50 13.67
C LEU A 356 -15.54 -25.95 12.95
N GLN A 357 -15.47 -26.99 12.12
CA GLN A 357 -16.62 -27.85 11.91
C GLN A 357 -16.61 -28.85 13.06
N GLU A 358 -17.69 -28.88 13.85
CA GLU A 358 -17.91 -29.94 14.84
C GLU A 358 -17.46 -31.27 14.25
N PRO A 359 -16.71 -32.11 14.99
CA PRO A 359 -16.19 -33.37 14.46
C PRO A 359 -17.36 -34.19 13.92
N THR A 360 -17.52 -34.18 12.59
CA THR A 360 -18.56 -34.96 11.94
C THR A 360 -18.24 -36.42 12.22
N PRO A 361 -19.20 -37.20 12.77
CA PRO A 361 -18.97 -38.61 13.06
C PRO A 361 -18.36 -39.33 11.86
N LEU A 362 -17.44 -40.26 12.10
CA LEU A 362 -16.71 -40.98 11.05
C LEU A 362 -17.66 -41.52 9.96
N ASP A 363 -18.81 -42.05 10.38
CA ASP A 363 -19.84 -42.55 9.48
C ASP A 363 -20.32 -41.48 8.49
N ARG A 364 -20.49 -40.23 8.93
CA ARG A 364 -20.95 -39.13 8.08
C ARG A 364 -19.89 -38.69 7.07
N ARG A 365 -18.60 -38.72 7.47
CA ARG A 365 -17.48 -38.39 6.58
C ARG A 365 -17.31 -39.44 5.48
N VAL A 366 -17.45 -40.72 5.84
CA VAL A 366 -17.42 -41.82 4.88
C VAL A 366 -18.61 -41.72 3.92
N GLU A 367 -19.80 -41.37 4.42
CA GLU A 367 -20.99 -41.17 3.60
C GLU A 367 -20.86 -40.00 2.62
N GLU A 368 -20.31 -38.85 3.06
CA GLU A 368 -20.10 -37.68 2.19
C GLU A 368 -19.06 -37.95 1.10
N TYR A 369 -17.97 -38.64 1.45
CA TYR A 369 -16.93 -39.01 0.50
C TYR A 369 -17.44 -40.05 -0.51
N GLU A 370 -18.20 -41.04 -0.04
CA GLU A 370 -18.86 -42.02 -0.90
C GLU A 370 -19.87 -41.35 -1.85
N ARG A 371 -20.63 -40.36 -1.35
CA ARG A 371 -21.56 -39.57 -2.18
C ARG A 371 -20.80 -38.78 -3.26
N GLN A 372 -19.67 -38.16 -2.93
CA GLN A 372 -18.86 -37.43 -3.89
C GLN A 372 -18.35 -38.34 -5.02
N ILE A 373 -17.75 -39.48 -4.69
CA ILE A 373 -17.24 -40.44 -5.67
C ILE A 373 -18.36 -40.91 -6.61
N ILE A 374 -19.54 -41.23 -6.07
CA ILE A 374 -20.68 -41.67 -6.89
C ILE A 374 -21.17 -40.52 -7.79
N THR A 375 -21.18 -39.28 -7.30
CA THR A 375 -21.60 -38.10 -8.07
C THR A 375 -20.62 -37.80 -9.21
N GLU A 376 -19.32 -37.86 -8.93
CA GLU A 376 -18.27 -37.66 -9.94
C GLU A 376 -18.33 -38.73 -11.04
N ALA A 377 -18.49 -40.00 -10.65
CA ALA A 377 -18.67 -41.08 -11.62
C ALA A 377 -19.96 -40.91 -12.45
N LEU A 378 -21.07 -40.46 -11.84
CA LEU A 378 -22.31 -40.15 -12.55
C LEU A 378 -22.16 -38.99 -13.54
N ASN A 379 -21.36 -37.97 -13.21
CA ASN A 379 -21.04 -36.85 -14.09
C ASN A 379 -20.19 -37.30 -15.29
N ILE A 380 -19.13 -38.06 -15.06
CA ILE A 380 -18.22 -38.56 -16.11
C ILE A 380 -18.98 -39.40 -17.13
N HIS A 381 -19.87 -40.27 -16.66
CA HIS A 381 -20.63 -41.18 -17.51
C HIS A 381 -22.06 -40.68 -17.85
N GLN A 382 -22.35 -39.39 -17.66
CA GLN A 382 -23.61 -38.75 -18.05
C GLN A 382 -24.87 -39.51 -17.61
N GLY A 383 -24.89 -39.99 -16.36
CA GLY A 383 -26.01 -40.73 -15.80
C GLY A 383 -26.20 -42.17 -16.36
N ARG A 384 -25.25 -42.71 -17.12
CA ARG A 384 -25.27 -44.10 -17.62
C ARG A 384 -24.86 -45.09 -16.52
N ILE A 385 -25.85 -45.58 -15.79
CA ILE A 385 -25.67 -46.45 -14.60
C ILE A 385 -24.84 -47.71 -14.88
N ASN A 386 -24.88 -48.25 -16.09
CA ASN A 386 -24.12 -49.45 -16.44
C ASN A 386 -22.61 -49.17 -16.44
N GLU A 387 -22.20 -48.06 -17.04
CA GLU A 387 -20.79 -47.64 -17.12
C GLU A 387 -20.29 -47.20 -15.74
N VAL A 388 -21.12 -46.49 -14.97
CA VAL A 388 -20.79 -46.09 -13.59
C VAL A 388 -20.58 -47.29 -12.67
N ALA A 389 -21.41 -48.33 -12.77
CA ALA A 389 -21.29 -49.54 -11.97
C ALA A 389 -20.02 -50.33 -12.31
N GLU A 390 -19.63 -50.35 -13.59
CA GLU A 390 -18.42 -51.00 -14.07
C GLU A 390 -17.17 -50.22 -13.67
N TYR A 391 -17.19 -48.89 -13.80
CA TYR A 391 -16.12 -47.99 -13.38
C TYR A 391 -15.83 -48.07 -11.88
N LEU A 392 -16.90 -48.06 -11.06
CA LEU A 392 -16.80 -48.17 -9.61
C LEU A 392 -16.64 -49.63 -9.12
N GLN A 393 -16.65 -50.61 -10.03
CA GLN A 393 -16.55 -52.04 -9.75
C GLN A 393 -17.55 -52.54 -8.69
N ILE A 394 -18.78 -52.00 -8.71
CA ILE A 394 -19.84 -52.41 -7.78
C ILE A 394 -21.07 -52.96 -8.51
N PRO A 395 -21.74 -53.98 -7.96
CA PRO A 395 -22.97 -54.50 -8.56
C PRO A 395 -24.04 -53.42 -8.70
N ARG A 396 -24.75 -53.37 -9.83
CA ARG A 396 -25.79 -52.37 -10.14
C ARG A 396 -26.81 -52.19 -9.01
N LYS A 397 -27.24 -53.30 -8.41
CA LYS A 397 -28.21 -53.30 -7.30
C LYS A 397 -27.67 -52.55 -6.07
N LYS A 398 -26.37 -52.67 -5.78
CA LYS A 398 -25.69 -51.99 -4.67
C LYS A 398 -25.49 -50.50 -4.95
N LEU A 399 -25.19 -50.14 -6.20
CA LEU A 399 -25.12 -48.75 -6.65
C LEU A 399 -26.48 -48.05 -6.50
N TYR A 400 -27.58 -48.67 -6.95
CA TYR A 400 -28.93 -48.12 -6.79
C TYR A 400 -29.31 -47.91 -5.31
N LEU A 401 -28.97 -48.85 -4.43
CA LEU A 401 -29.20 -48.73 -2.99
C LEU A 401 -28.43 -47.54 -2.40
N ARG A 402 -27.16 -47.35 -2.79
CA ARG A 402 -26.34 -46.21 -2.35
C ARG A 402 -26.83 -44.88 -2.91
N MET A 403 -27.20 -44.83 -4.19
CA MET A 403 -27.81 -43.64 -4.79
C MET A 403 -29.11 -43.24 -4.07
N LYS A 404 -29.96 -44.23 -3.72
CA LYS A 404 -31.18 -43.98 -2.94
C LYS A 404 -30.88 -43.50 -1.52
N LYS A 405 -29.86 -44.07 -0.87
CA LYS A 405 -29.39 -43.64 0.46
C LYS A 405 -28.94 -42.18 0.47
N TYR A 406 -28.30 -41.71 -0.61
CA TYR A 406 -27.75 -40.36 -0.71
C TYR A 406 -28.63 -39.36 -1.49
N GLY A 407 -29.86 -39.75 -1.88
CA GLY A 407 -30.78 -38.87 -2.63
C GLY A 407 -30.32 -38.51 -4.05
N LEU A 408 -29.47 -39.34 -4.66
CA LEU A 408 -28.93 -39.11 -6.00
C LEU A 408 -29.86 -39.72 -7.06
N SER A 409 -30.41 -38.88 -7.93
CA SER A 409 -31.26 -39.29 -9.06
C SER A 409 -30.51 -39.23 -10.38
N LYS A 410 -30.58 -40.30 -11.17
CA LYS A 410 -29.95 -40.40 -12.49
C LYS A 410 -30.39 -39.34 -13.50
N GLU A 411 -31.55 -38.73 -13.28
CA GLU A 411 -32.15 -37.72 -14.17
C GLU A 411 -31.46 -36.36 -14.04
N HIS A 412 -30.81 -36.07 -12.91
CA HIS A 412 -30.08 -34.83 -12.70
C HIS A 412 -28.71 -34.78 -13.41
N TYR A 413 -28.29 -35.89 -14.01
CA TYR A 413 -26.96 -36.07 -14.59
C TYR A 413 -27.00 -36.51 -16.06
N LYS A 414 -28.20 -36.51 -16.66
CA LYS A 414 -28.40 -36.65 -18.10
C LYS A 414 -28.44 -35.26 -18.71
N PHE A 415 -27.48 -34.95 -19.58
CA PHE A 415 -27.63 -33.91 -20.58
C PHE A 415 -28.30 -34.50 -21.82
#